data_AF-A0A7S3EAC1-F1
#
_entry.id   AF-A0A7S3EAC1-F1
#
_cell.length_a   1.000
_cell.length_b   1.000
_cell.length_c   1.000
_cell.angle_alpha   90.00
_cell.angle_beta   90.00
_cell.angle_gamma   90.00
#
_symmetry.space_group_name_H-M   'P 1'
#
loop_
_entity.id
_entity.type
_entity.pdbx_description
1 polymer ?
#
loop_
_entity_poly.entity_id
_entity_poly.type
_entity_poly.pdbx_seq_one_letter_code
_entity_poly.pdbx_strand_id
1 'polypeptide(L)'
;TPEPTPEPTPEPTPEPTPEPTPEPTPEPTPKPTPEPTPEPTPEPTPEPTLEPVVQLLSDGSFESESETHWTLFGLTIFQSNIVRSGAAALKLRRHASGAFQIVELLSGAEYRFQCMVWRNAPVIMEIQKGRTIVASGEREVSTSSFQWTERNLEFSAPGNGRFAFIVRTREADFAHVDDCAVYSINRSST
;
A
#
# COMPACT_ATOMS: atom_id res chain seq x y z
N THR A 1 76.03 -115.63 6.30
CA THR A 1 74.63 -115.42 5.87
C THR A 1 74.60 -114.14 5.07
N PRO A 2 74.29 -114.15 3.76
CA PRO A 2 74.25 -112.91 2.99
C PRO A 2 72.96 -112.12 3.27
N GLU A 3 73.09 -110.80 3.38
CA GLU A 3 72.00 -109.83 3.60
C GLU A 3 71.05 -109.71 2.40
N PRO A 4 69.76 -109.41 2.63
CA PRO A 4 68.79 -109.20 1.56
C PRO A 4 68.99 -107.86 0.84
N THR A 5 68.82 -107.89 -0.48
CA THR A 5 68.87 -106.73 -1.39
C THR A 5 67.62 -105.84 -1.20
N PRO A 6 67.74 -104.51 -1.10
CA PRO A 6 66.58 -103.62 -0.98
C PRO A 6 65.81 -103.51 -2.31
N GLU A 7 64.47 -103.52 -2.20
CA GLU A 7 63.53 -103.34 -3.32
C GLU A 7 63.57 -101.91 -3.91
N PRO A 8 63.27 -101.74 -5.21
CA PRO A 8 63.30 -100.44 -5.87
C PRO A 8 62.11 -99.55 -5.45
N THR A 9 62.40 -98.27 -5.22
CA THR A 9 61.45 -97.20 -4.89
C THR A 9 60.60 -96.86 -6.12
N PRO A 10 59.26 -96.71 -6.00
CA PRO A 10 58.40 -96.30 -7.11
C PRO A 10 58.62 -94.83 -7.52
N GLU A 11 58.52 -94.55 -8.82
CA GLU A 11 58.64 -93.21 -9.41
C GLU A 11 57.47 -92.28 -9.02
N PRO A 12 57.71 -90.96 -8.89
CA PRO A 12 56.67 -90.00 -8.55
C PRO A 12 55.68 -89.78 -9.70
N THR A 13 54.40 -89.66 -9.33
CA THR A 13 53.29 -89.36 -10.23
C THR A 13 53.33 -87.88 -10.68
N PRO A 14 53.12 -87.56 -11.97
CA PRO A 14 53.11 -86.17 -12.42
C PRO A 14 51.90 -85.39 -11.88
N GLU A 15 52.12 -84.12 -11.53
CA GLU A 15 51.10 -83.20 -11.03
C GLU A 15 50.08 -82.80 -12.13
N PRO A 16 48.82 -82.54 -11.76
CA PRO A 16 47.79 -82.12 -12.71
C PRO A 16 48.00 -80.70 -13.23
N THR A 17 47.68 -80.48 -14.50
CA THR A 17 47.73 -79.18 -15.17
C THR A 17 46.56 -78.29 -14.73
N PRO A 18 46.78 -77.00 -14.40
CA PRO A 18 45.69 -76.11 -14.01
C PRO A 18 44.75 -75.78 -15.17
N GLU A 19 43.45 -75.69 -14.87
CA GLU A 19 42.39 -75.32 -15.83
C GLU A 19 42.47 -73.83 -16.24
N PRO A 20 42.03 -73.47 -17.46
CA PRO A 20 42.06 -72.10 -17.94
C PRO A 20 41.04 -71.20 -17.23
N THR A 21 41.47 -69.97 -16.90
CA THR A 21 40.65 -68.93 -16.28
C THR A 21 39.63 -68.36 -17.29
N PRO A 22 38.35 -68.19 -16.92
CA PRO A 22 37.36 -67.58 -17.81
C PRO A 22 37.61 -66.08 -18.05
N GLU A 23 37.33 -65.61 -19.27
CA GLU A 23 37.44 -64.20 -19.65
C GLU A 23 36.41 -63.30 -18.93
N PRO A 24 36.77 -62.05 -18.62
CA PRO A 24 35.88 -61.11 -17.93
C PRO A 24 34.71 -60.68 -18.82
N THR A 25 33.52 -60.62 -18.21
CA THR A 25 32.28 -60.15 -18.85
C THR A 25 32.30 -58.62 -18.98
N PRO A 26 31.93 -58.04 -20.13
CA PRO A 26 31.91 -56.59 -20.30
C PRO A 26 30.86 -55.91 -19.39
N GLU A 27 31.22 -54.77 -18.82
CA GLU A 27 30.35 -53.99 -17.95
C GLU A 27 29.14 -53.38 -18.71
N PRO A 28 27.98 -53.27 -18.07
CA PRO A 28 26.79 -52.69 -18.69
C PRO A 28 26.94 -51.19 -18.92
N THR A 29 26.56 -50.74 -20.11
CA THR A 29 26.55 -49.32 -20.50
C THR A 29 25.44 -48.57 -19.73
N PRO A 30 25.73 -47.42 -19.08
CA PRO A 30 24.72 -46.67 -18.36
C PRO A 30 23.67 -46.08 -19.32
N LYS A 31 22.40 -46.13 -18.90
CA LYS A 31 21.28 -45.53 -19.65
C LYS A 31 21.37 -43.99 -19.60
N PRO A 32 20.95 -43.29 -20.67
CA PRO A 32 20.94 -41.84 -20.70
C PRO A 32 19.95 -41.27 -19.66
N THR A 33 20.41 -40.27 -18.93
CA THR A 33 19.62 -39.49 -17.97
C THR A 33 18.62 -38.61 -18.73
N PRO A 34 17.33 -38.57 -18.34
CA PRO A 34 16.36 -37.69 -18.97
C PRO A 34 16.72 -36.21 -18.72
N GLU A 35 16.49 -35.37 -19.74
CA GLU A 35 16.71 -33.92 -19.64
C GLU A 35 15.77 -33.28 -18.59
N PRO A 36 16.23 -32.23 -17.89
CA PRO A 36 15.43 -31.53 -16.90
C PRO A 36 14.23 -30.85 -17.56
N THR A 37 13.05 -31.06 -16.98
CA THR A 37 11.82 -30.38 -17.38
C THR A 37 11.93 -28.89 -17.02
N PRO A 38 11.60 -27.96 -17.93
CA PRO A 38 11.65 -26.54 -17.63
C PRO A 38 10.69 -26.19 -16.48
N GLU A 39 11.15 -25.37 -15.53
CA GLU A 39 10.32 -24.87 -14.44
C GLU A 39 9.14 -24.05 -14.97
N PRO A 40 7.97 -24.13 -14.31
CA PRO A 40 6.81 -23.35 -14.70
C PRO A 40 7.12 -21.86 -14.58
N THR A 41 6.78 -21.10 -15.62
CA THR A 41 6.84 -19.65 -15.60
C THR A 41 5.93 -19.14 -14.48
N PRO A 42 6.39 -18.26 -13.58
CA PRO A 42 5.54 -17.70 -12.54
C PRO A 42 4.35 -16.98 -13.19
N GLU A 43 3.15 -17.21 -12.64
CA GLU A 43 1.95 -16.52 -13.09
C GLU A 43 2.16 -15.00 -12.99
N PRO A 44 1.61 -14.23 -13.95
CA PRO A 44 1.69 -12.78 -13.88
C PRO A 44 1.04 -12.31 -12.58
N THR A 45 1.82 -11.58 -11.77
CA THR A 45 1.31 -10.86 -10.60
C THR A 45 0.12 -10.02 -11.07
N PRO A 46 -1.06 -10.12 -10.44
CA PRO A 46 -2.21 -9.31 -10.84
C PRO A 46 -1.81 -7.83 -10.82
N GLU A 47 -2.13 -7.12 -11.90
CA GLU A 47 -1.94 -5.66 -11.94
C GLU A 47 -2.66 -5.04 -10.74
N PRO A 48 -2.06 -4.03 -10.08
CA PRO A 48 -2.70 -3.36 -8.96
C PRO A 48 -4.05 -2.82 -9.46
N THR A 49 -5.13 -3.32 -8.87
CA THR A 49 -6.47 -2.81 -9.15
C THR A 49 -6.47 -1.35 -8.71
N LEU A 50 -6.52 -0.43 -9.67
CA LEU A 50 -6.69 0.99 -9.38
C LEU A 50 -8.07 1.14 -8.73
N GLU A 51 -8.14 1.13 -7.39
CA GLU A 51 -9.37 1.56 -6.74
C GLU A 51 -9.67 2.99 -7.21
N PRO A 52 -10.92 3.29 -7.59
CA PRO A 52 -11.28 4.63 -8.04
C PRO A 52 -10.90 5.65 -6.96
N VAL A 53 -10.34 6.79 -7.39
CA VAL A 53 -10.19 7.98 -6.55
C VAL A 53 -11.60 8.48 -6.27
N VAL A 54 -12.24 7.93 -5.23
CA VAL A 54 -13.61 8.32 -4.88
C VAL A 54 -13.54 9.60 -4.08
N GLN A 55 -14.13 10.68 -4.60
CA GLN A 55 -14.40 11.86 -3.78
C GLN A 55 -15.48 11.52 -2.77
N LEU A 56 -15.15 11.57 -1.48
CA LEU A 56 -16.04 11.15 -0.40
C LEU A 56 -16.87 12.29 0.21
N LEU A 57 -16.52 13.55 -0.06
CA LEU A 57 -17.31 14.69 0.38
C LEU A 57 -18.46 14.96 -0.60
N SER A 58 -19.65 15.15 -0.06
CA SER A 58 -20.79 15.72 -0.77
C SER A 58 -20.64 17.25 -0.80
N ASP A 59 -20.87 17.87 -1.97
CA ASP A 59 -20.87 19.33 -2.12
C ASP A 59 -19.61 20.03 -1.59
N GLY A 60 -18.44 19.52 -1.98
CA GLY A 60 -17.15 20.09 -1.63
C GLY A 60 -16.87 21.47 -2.23
N SER A 61 -17.52 21.79 -3.35
CA SER A 61 -17.48 23.11 -4.00
C SER A 61 -18.52 24.09 -3.45
N PHE A 62 -19.36 23.68 -2.49
CA PHE A 62 -20.36 24.54 -1.83
C PHE A 62 -21.43 25.12 -2.76
N GLU A 63 -21.73 24.45 -3.88
CA GLU A 63 -22.63 24.93 -4.94
C GLU A 63 -24.06 24.42 -4.76
N SER A 64 -24.33 23.56 -3.77
CA SER A 64 -25.66 23.03 -3.56
C SER A 64 -26.63 24.10 -3.05
N GLU A 65 -27.82 24.14 -3.64
CA GLU A 65 -28.95 24.92 -3.13
C GLU A 65 -29.48 24.38 -1.78
N SER A 66 -29.06 23.17 -1.39
CA SER A 66 -29.41 22.53 -0.12
C SER A 66 -28.27 22.70 0.89
N GLU A 67 -28.45 23.55 1.89
CA GLU A 67 -27.51 23.80 3.00
C GLU A 67 -27.23 22.57 3.91
N THR A 68 -27.65 21.37 3.51
CA THR A 68 -27.72 20.18 4.37
C THR A 68 -26.48 19.29 4.33
N HIS A 69 -25.57 19.45 3.36
CA HIS A 69 -24.40 18.57 3.22
C HIS A 69 -23.31 18.84 4.26
N TRP A 70 -23.22 20.08 4.73
CA TRP A 70 -22.21 20.53 5.69
C TRP A 70 -22.89 21.02 6.96
N THR A 71 -22.42 20.54 8.10
CA THR A 71 -22.84 21.12 9.38
C THR A 71 -21.97 22.33 9.68
N LEU A 72 -22.61 23.50 9.81
CA LEU A 72 -21.96 24.75 10.16
C LEU A 72 -21.89 24.95 11.67
N PHE A 73 -20.84 25.60 12.14
CA PHE A 73 -20.74 26.09 13.52
C PHE A 73 -20.03 27.45 13.58
N GLY A 74 -20.30 28.19 14.65
CA GLY A 74 -19.86 29.59 14.77
C GLY A 74 -20.57 30.49 13.77
N LEU A 75 -19.85 31.46 13.20
CA LEU A 75 -20.38 32.44 12.25
C LEU A 75 -19.98 32.11 10.81
N THR A 76 -20.20 30.86 10.39
CA THR A 76 -19.92 30.38 9.02
C THR A 76 -21.10 30.63 8.08
N ILE A 77 -20.84 30.96 6.82
CA ILE A 77 -21.86 31.11 5.76
C ILE A 77 -21.36 30.57 4.40
N PHE A 78 -22.28 30.15 3.51
CA PHE A 78 -22.01 29.62 2.16
C PHE A 78 -21.96 30.68 1.03
N GLN A 79 -21.88 31.97 1.35
CA GLN A 79 -21.90 33.06 0.37
C GLN A 79 -20.68 33.96 0.51
N SER A 80 -19.51 33.38 0.30
CA SER A 80 -18.29 34.16 0.14
C SER A 80 -18.38 35.06 -1.09
N ASN A 81 -17.93 36.30 -0.96
CA ASN A 81 -17.71 37.21 -2.09
C ASN A 81 -16.38 36.95 -2.83
N ILE A 82 -15.66 35.91 -2.42
CA ILE A 82 -14.40 35.44 -2.99
C ILE A 82 -14.57 33.95 -3.25
N VAL A 83 -14.71 33.59 -4.51
CA VAL A 83 -15.06 32.24 -5.00
C VAL A 83 -13.95 31.76 -5.93
N ARG A 84 -13.58 30.48 -5.85
CA ARG A 84 -12.60 29.87 -6.76
C ARG A 84 -13.28 29.31 -7.98
N SER A 85 -14.32 28.53 -7.75
CA SER A 85 -15.07 27.81 -8.79
C SER A 85 -16.57 27.97 -8.53
N GLY A 86 -17.39 27.96 -9.59
CA GLY A 86 -18.84 28.11 -9.43
C GLY A 86 -19.29 29.49 -8.93
N ALA A 87 -20.30 29.50 -8.07
CA ALA A 87 -21.01 30.67 -7.57
C ALA A 87 -20.88 30.87 -6.05
N ALA A 88 -20.37 29.90 -5.31
CA ALA A 88 -20.34 29.87 -3.86
C ALA A 88 -19.00 29.37 -3.32
N ALA A 89 -18.68 29.83 -2.11
CA ALA A 89 -17.55 29.34 -1.34
C ALA A 89 -17.84 29.57 0.13
N LEU A 90 -17.20 28.77 0.98
CA LEU A 90 -17.36 28.85 2.42
C LEU A 90 -16.61 30.06 2.98
N LYS A 91 -17.32 30.91 3.72
CA LYS A 91 -16.71 32.03 4.46
C LYS A 91 -16.71 31.73 5.95
N LEU A 92 -15.52 31.48 6.48
CA LEU A 92 -15.27 31.36 7.91
C LEU A 92 -15.05 32.75 8.48
N ARG A 93 -15.84 33.14 9.48
CA ARG A 93 -15.69 34.43 10.16
C ARG A 93 -15.01 34.25 11.53
N ARG A 94 -14.69 35.37 12.17
CA ARG A 94 -14.24 35.44 13.57
C ARG A 94 -15.18 34.69 14.53
N HIS A 95 -14.67 34.31 15.70
CA HIS A 95 -15.29 33.53 16.79
C HIS A 95 -15.31 32.01 16.58
N ALA A 96 -14.20 31.40 16.16
CA ALA A 96 -14.04 29.94 16.02
C ALA A 96 -15.11 29.34 15.09
N SER A 97 -15.22 29.90 13.90
CA SER A 97 -16.16 29.43 12.88
C SER A 97 -15.58 28.25 12.11
N GLY A 98 -16.45 27.36 11.68
CA GLY A 98 -16.07 26.26 10.81
C GLY A 98 -17.25 25.54 10.20
N ALA A 99 -16.92 24.51 9.44
CA ALA A 99 -17.87 23.57 8.88
C ALA A 99 -17.27 22.17 8.95
N PHE A 100 -18.13 21.16 9.03
CA PHE A 100 -17.70 19.78 8.91
C PHE A 100 -18.70 18.91 8.16
N GLN A 101 -18.19 17.81 7.61
CA GLN A 101 -18.99 16.72 7.07
C GLN A 101 -18.53 15.40 7.68
N ILE A 102 -19.48 14.49 7.86
CA ILE A 102 -19.20 13.15 8.38
C ILE A 102 -19.12 12.18 7.21
N VAL A 103 -18.02 11.43 7.14
CA VAL A 103 -17.74 10.44 6.09
C VAL A 103 -17.38 9.11 6.73
N GLU A 104 -17.82 8.01 6.13
CA GLU A 104 -17.40 6.66 6.52
C GLU A 104 -16.11 6.25 5.83
N LEU A 105 -15.13 5.79 6.61
CA LEU A 105 -13.82 5.37 6.13
C LEU A 105 -13.51 3.93 6.52
N LEU A 106 -12.63 3.33 5.73
CA LEU A 106 -12.10 1.99 5.91
C LEU A 106 -10.76 2.05 6.66
N SER A 107 -10.55 1.10 7.55
CA SER A 107 -9.34 0.94 8.36
C SER A 107 -8.15 0.62 7.49
N GLY A 108 -6.98 1.18 7.84
CA GLY A 108 -5.72 0.84 7.17
C GLY A 108 -5.55 1.48 5.79
N ALA A 109 -6.58 2.15 5.26
CA ALA A 109 -6.47 3.00 4.09
C ALA A 109 -5.87 4.36 4.46
N GLU A 110 -5.10 4.92 3.54
CA GLU A 110 -4.62 6.30 3.60
C GLU A 110 -5.60 7.21 2.85
N TYR A 111 -5.81 8.41 3.39
CA TYR A 111 -6.71 9.39 2.83
C TYR A 111 -6.05 10.77 2.76
N ARG A 112 -6.43 11.55 1.76
CA ARG A 112 -6.08 12.97 1.63
C ARG A 112 -7.34 13.80 1.77
N PHE A 113 -7.37 14.67 2.77
CA PHE A 113 -8.33 15.77 2.84
C PHE A 113 -7.68 17.02 2.25
N GLN A 114 -8.29 17.61 1.23
CA GLN A 114 -7.80 18.84 0.62
C GLN A 114 -8.90 19.90 0.53
N CYS A 115 -8.50 21.17 0.57
CA CYS A 115 -9.36 22.31 0.29
C CYS A 115 -8.53 23.43 -0.36
N MET A 116 -9.18 24.27 -1.15
CA MET A 116 -8.60 25.51 -1.64
C MET A 116 -8.86 26.63 -0.65
N VAL A 117 -7.81 27.36 -0.28
CA VAL A 117 -7.88 28.46 0.68
C VAL A 117 -7.39 29.74 0.02
N TRP A 118 -8.17 30.80 0.15
CA TRP A 118 -7.81 32.11 -0.38
C TRP A 118 -6.65 32.72 0.41
N ARG A 119 -5.57 33.06 -0.28
CA ARG A 119 -4.31 33.57 0.29
C ARG A 119 -3.74 32.63 1.36
N ASN A 120 -2.98 33.18 2.30
CA ASN A 120 -2.48 32.49 3.47
C ASN A 120 -3.41 32.65 4.68
N ALA A 121 -4.73 32.54 4.50
CA ALA A 121 -5.65 32.61 5.63
C ALA A 121 -5.38 31.46 6.63
N PRO A 122 -5.40 31.71 7.95
CA PRO A 122 -5.10 30.70 8.97
C PRO A 122 -6.29 29.76 9.13
N VAL A 123 -6.32 28.74 8.29
CA VAL A 123 -7.31 27.67 8.30
C VAL A 123 -6.69 26.43 8.94
N ILE A 124 -7.42 25.87 9.88
CA ILE A 124 -7.14 24.58 10.49
C ILE A 124 -8.00 23.53 9.79
N MET A 125 -7.33 22.56 9.18
CA MET A 125 -7.96 21.33 8.70
C MET A 125 -7.78 20.27 9.76
N GLU A 126 -8.86 19.62 10.16
CA GLU A 126 -8.88 18.68 11.27
C GLU A 126 -9.76 17.48 10.95
N ILE A 127 -9.34 16.31 11.42
CA ILE A 127 -10.05 15.05 11.23
C ILE A 127 -10.28 14.46 12.62
N GLN A 128 -11.54 14.20 12.93
CA GLN A 128 -11.93 13.62 14.22
C GLN A 128 -12.63 12.28 14.05
N LYS A 129 -12.38 11.35 14.99
CA LYS A 129 -13.18 10.16 15.21
C LYS A 129 -13.90 10.30 16.56
N GLY A 130 -15.21 10.54 16.52
CA GLY A 130 -15.95 10.92 17.73
C GLY A 130 -15.49 12.28 18.23
N ARG A 131 -14.84 12.32 19.41
CA ARG A 131 -14.27 13.55 20.00
C ARG A 131 -12.74 13.61 19.92
N THR A 132 -12.11 12.58 19.35
CA THR A 132 -10.65 12.47 19.29
C THR A 132 -10.16 13.03 17.97
N ILE A 133 -9.24 14.00 18.03
CA ILE A 133 -8.50 14.47 16.85
C ILE A 133 -7.52 13.37 16.45
N VAL A 134 -7.67 12.85 15.24
CA VAL A 134 -6.79 11.82 14.67
C VAL A 134 -5.77 12.41 13.69
N ALA A 135 -6.07 13.57 13.11
CA ALA A 135 -5.13 14.36 12.31
C ALA A 135 -5.51 15.84 12.38
N SER A 136 -4.52 16.73 12.34
CA SER A 136 -4.73 18.18 12.27
C SER A 136 -3.56 18.82 11.53
N GLY A 137 -3.85 19.83 10.71
CA GLY A 137 -2.84 20.57 9.97
C GLY A 137 -3.22 22.04 9.84
N GLU A 138 -2.23 22.90 10.02
CA GLU A 138 -2.30 24.35 9.79
C GLU A 138 -1.01 24.72 9.09
N ARG A 139 -0.99 24.62 7.76
CA ARG A 139 0.19 25.01 6.97
C ARG A 139 0.03 26.46 6.54
N GLU A 140 0.81 27.34 7.14
CA GLU A 140 1.03 28.67 6.55
C GLU A 140 1.81 28.48 5.25
N VAL A 141 1.20 28.83 4.13
CA VAL A 141 1.88 28.91 2.83
C VAL A 141 2.29 30.37 2.67
N SER A 142 3.59 30.65 2.77
CA SER A 142 4.16 31.99 2.64
C SER A 142 4.05 32.50 1.19
N THR A 143 2.84 32.81 0.73
CA THR A 143 2.60 33.44 -0.57
C THR A 143 2.08 34.84 -0.33
N SER A 144 2.80 35.83 -0.86
CA SER A 144 2.41 37.24 -0.88
C SER A 144 1.32 37.57 -1.92
N SER A 145 0.85 36.57 -2.67
CA SER A 145 -0.07 36.75 -3.78
C SER A 145 -1.54 36.56 -3.38
N PHE A 146 -2.40 37.33 -4.06
CA PHE A 146 -3.86 37.22 -4.02
C PHE A 146 -4.31 36.00 -4.85
N GLN A 147 -3.97 34.80 -4.39
CA GLN A 147 -4.26 33.57 -5.12
C GLN A 147 -4.90 32.52 -4.21
N TRP A 148 -5.62 31.59 -4.84
CA TRP A 148 -6.08 30.37 -4.20
C TRP A 148 -4.90 29.42 -4.03
N THR A 149 -4.81 28.82 -2.85
CA THR A 149 -3.73 27.90 -2.50
C THR A 149 -4.33 26.61 -1.97
N GLU A 150 -3.84 25.47 -2.47
CA GLU A 150 -4.27 24.18 -1.98
C GLU A 150 -3.73 23.95 -0.56
N ARG A 151 -4.56 23.39 0.31
CA ARG A 151 -4.18 22.84 1.61
C ARG A 151 -4.55 21.38 1.62
N ASN A 152 -3.65 20.54 2.10
CA ASN A 152 -3.85 19.11 2.21
C ASN A 152 -3.47 18.63 3.61
N LEU A 153 -4.18 17.61 4.06
CA LEU A 153 -3.95 16.86 5.27
C LEU A 153 -4.11 15.38 4.91
N GLU A 154 -2.99 14.65 4.94
CA GLU A 154 -2.98 13.20 4.75
C GLU A 154 -3.01 12.49 6.09
N PHE A 155 -3.72 11.36 6.15
CA PHE A 155 -3.75 10.51 7.35
C PHE A 155 -4.10 9.06 7.02
N SER A 156 -3.70 8.15 7.90
CA SER A 156 -4.14 6.75 7.86
C SER A 156 -5.30 6.56 8.83
N ALA A 157 -6.40 5.98 8.38
CA ALA A 157 -7.56 5.77 9.24
C ALA A 157 -7.26 4.70 10.32
N PRO A 158 -7.35 5.03 11.63
CA PRO A 158 -7.00 4.11 12.72
C PRO A 158 -8.02 2.96 12.92
N GLY A 159 -9.08 2.92 12.13
CA GLY A 159 -10.13 1.91 12.22
C GLY A 159 -11.37 2.33 11.44
N ASN A 160 -12.21 1.37 11.06
CA ASN A 160 -13.46 1.63 10.34
C ASN A 160 -14.38 2.60 11.09
N GLY A 161 -15.19 3.34 10.36
CA GLY A 161 -16.33 4.08 10.90
C GLY A 161 -16.42 5.52 10.43
N ARG A 162 -17.17 6.32 11.18
CA ARG A 162 -17.47 7.73 10.85
C ARG A 162 -16.38 8.67 11.34
N PHE A 163 -15.93 9.53 10.45
CA PHE A 163 -14.95 10.58 10.71
C PHE A 163 -15.54 11.93 10.32
N ALA A 164 -15.31 12.94 11.16
CA ALA A 164 -15.63 14.32 10.83
C ALA A 164 -14.44 14.97 10.17
N PHE A 165 -14.64 15.49 8.95
CA PHE A 165 -13.68 16.31 8.23
C PHE A 165 -14.06 17.77 8.44
N ILE A 166 -13.20 18.50 9.15
CA ILE A 166 -13.49 19.82 9.70
C ILE A 166 -12.56 20.83 9.07
N VAL A 167 -13.12 21.96 8.63
CA VAL A 167 -12.36 23.15 8.26
C VAL A 167 -12.80 24.31 9.15
N ARG A 168 -11.87 24.96 9.84
CA ARG A 168 -12.18 25.99 10.83
C ARG A 168 -11.11 27.05 10.95
N THR A 169 -11.46 28.19 11.52
CA THR A 169 -10.52 29.25 11.91
C THR A 169 -10.29 29.27 13.42
N ARG A 170 -9.27 30.00 13.88
CA ARG A 170 -9.14 30.41 15.28
C ARG A 170 -10.05 31.63 15.54
N GLU A 171 -10.15 32.06 16.81
CA GLU A 171 -11.13 33.06 17.24
C GLU A 171 -11.04 34.42 16.52
N ALA A 172 -9.86 34.88 16.13
CA ALA A 172 -9.67 36.21 15.54
C ALA A 172 -9.74 36.22 14.00
N ASP A 173 -9.82 35.06 13.35
CA ASP A 173 -9.46 34.95 11.95
C ASP A 173 -10.67 34.84 11.01
N PHE A 174 -10.46 35.26 9.76
CA PHE A 174 -11.39 35.02 8.66
C PHE A 174 -10.70 34.22 7.56
N ALA A 175 -11.47 33.39 6.87
CA ALA A 175 -10.98 32.62 5.74
C ALA A 175 -12.06 32.39 4.70
N HIS A 176 -11.62 32.19 3.46
CA HIS A 176 -12.46 31.77 2.36
C HIS A 176 -11.93 30.42 1.88
N VAL A 177 -12.81 29.43 1.87
CA VAL A 177 -12.50 28.04 1.59
C VAL A 177 -13.41 27.56 0.47
N ASP A 178 -12.84 26.86 -0.49
CA ASP A 178 -13.54 26.36 -1.67
C ASP A 178 -12.98 25.00 -2.08
N ASP A 179 -13.70 24.27 -2.94
CA ASP A 179 -13.26 23.03 -3.59
C ASP A 179 -12.63 22.01 -2.63
N CYS A 180 -13.32 21.72 -1.53
CA CYS A 180 -12.91 20.72 -0.57
C CYS A 180 -13.17 19.29 -1.09
N ALA A 181 -12.24 18.38 -0.85
CA ALA A 181 -12.38 16.98 -1.25
C ALA A 181 -11.65 16.03 -0.31
N VAL A 182 -12.16 14.80 -0.23
CA VAL A 182 -11.50 13.68 0.46
C VAL A 182 -11.36 12.54 -0.52
N TYR A 183 -10.16 12.00 -0.64
CA TYR A 183 -9.84 10.87 -1.51
C TYR A 183 -9.10 9.78 -0.76
N SER A 184 -9.28 8.51 -1.15
CA SER A 184 -8.35 7.44 -0.81
C SER A 184 -7.03 7.63 -1.57
N ILE A 185 -5.92 7.29 -0.93
CA ILE A 185 -4.59 7.31 -1.53
C ILE A 185 -4.18 5.87 -1.80
N ASN A 186 -4.12 5.49 -3.08
CA ASN A 186 -3.51 4.22 -3.47
C ASN A 186 -2.00 4.40 -3.55
N ARG A 187 -1.28 4.05 -2.49
CA ARG A 187 0.15 3.78 -2.63
C ARG A 187 0.28 2.40 -3.24
N SER A 188 0.43 2.33 -4.56
CA SER A 188 0.90 1.12 -5.22
C SER A 188 2.20 0.70 -4.53
N SER A 189 2.19 -0.44 -3.83
CA SER A 189 3.40 -1.05 -3.28
C SER A 189 4.34 -1.36 -4.44
N THR A 190 5.34 -0.52 -4.64
CA THR A 190 6.53 -0.84 -5.44
C THR A 190 7.41 -1.82 -4.69
#